data_AF-A0A699Z0G6-F1
#
_entry.id   AF-A0A699Z0G6-F1
#
_cell.length_a   1.000
_cell.length_b   1.000
_cell.length_c   1.000
_cell.angle_alpha   90.00
_cell.angle_beta   90.00
_cell.angle_gamma   90.00
#
_symmetry.space_group_name_H-M   'P 1'
#
loop_
_entity.id
_entity.type
_entity.pdbx_description
1 polymer ?
#
loop_
_entity_poly.entity_id
_entity_poly.type
_entity_poly.pdbx_seq_one_letter_code
_entity_poly.pdbx_strand_id
1 'polypeptide(L)'
;MCRALAGMSIDALQVLVRTSDIRSAGTDANVYVDIQGGLAATGKVFLKNANPDCFERGTTDEFEVKAAGELGPLQQLVVGHDNTGQGPGWHLEQIEITDTKTGQTWYFECNQWLDAAQGDRLVERVLRPTLQNPRSSRTVYYVCVKTSNMLNAGTDARVYIDIKGEAGNSGRLFLKNASVNTFESGQ
;
A
#
# COMPACT_ATOMS: atom_id res chain seq x y z
N MET A 1 -19.54 -19.20 44.43
CA MET A 1 -19.22 -19.46 43.01
C MET A 1 -18.46 -18.26 42.47
N CYS A 2 -17.14 -18.35 42.33
CA CYS A 2 -16.38 -17.36 41.57
C CYS A 2 -16.77 -17.49 40.10
N ARG A 3 -17.39 -16.46 39.51
CA ARG A 3 -17.45 -16.32 38.06
C ARG A 3 -16.01 -16.12 37.62
N ALA A 4 -15.41 -17.13 37.01
CA ALA A 4 -14.23 -16.91 36.19
C ALA A 4 -14.64 -15.89 35.12
N LEU A 5 -14.00 -14.73 35.12
CA LEU A 5 -14.02 -13.85 33.96
C LEU A 5 -13.42 -14.70 32.84
N ALA A 6 -14.23 -15.10 31.85
CA ALA A 6 -13.72 -15.66 30.62
C ALA A 6 -12.65 -14.66 30.13
N GLY A 7 -11.39 -15.10 30.09
CA GLY A 7 -10.28 -14.24 29.72
C GLY A 7 -10.62 -13.62 28.37
N MET A 8 -10.63 -12.28 28.30
CA MET A 8 -10.82 -11.58 27.05
C MET A 8 -9.72 -12.05 26.10
N SER A 9 -10.09 -12.78 25.04
CA SER A 9 -9.15 -13.20 24.00
C SER A 9 -8.73 -11.96 23.24
N ILE A 10 -7.48 -11.54 23.39
CA ILE A 10 -6.90 -10.44 22.60
C ILE A 10 -6.31 -11.05 21.34
N ASP A 11 -6.78 -10.65 20.17
CA ASP A 11 -6.12 -11.00 18.91
C ASP A 11 -5.01 -9.99 18.64
N ALA A 12 -3.78 -10.50 18.51
CA ALA A 12 -2.64 -9.70 18.11
C ALA A 12 -2.41 -9.93 16.61
N LEU A 13 -2.49 -8.85 15.85
CA LEU A 13 -2.30 -8.82 14.41
C LEU A 13 -0.99 -8.11 14.09
N GLN A 14 -0.16 -8.75 13.30
CA GLN A 14 0.99 -8.11 12.68
C GLN A 14 0.51 -7.41 11.41
N VAL A 15 0.79 -6.12 11.28
CA VAL A 15 0.39 -5.29 10.15
C VAL A 15 1.65 -4.77 9.46
N LEU A 16 1.86 -5.20 8.21
CA LEU A 16 2.90 -4.67 7.34
C LEU A 16 2.28 -3.65 6.38
N VAL A 17 2.75 -2.42 6.45
CA VAL A 17 2.32 -1.34 5.58
C VAL A 17 3.41 -1.04 4.57
N ARG A 18 3.05 -1.07 3.29
CA ARG A 18 3.99 -0.83 2.21
C ARG A 18 3.66 0.46 1.46
N THR A 19 4.54 1.45 1.59
CA THR A 19 4.48 2.67 0.80
C THR A 19 5.09 2.43 -0.58
N SER A 20 4.45 2.96 -1.62
CA SER A 20 4.94 2.78 -3.00
C SER A 20 6.29 3.46 -3.24
N ASP A 21 7.11 2.89 -4.11
CA ASP A 21 8.35 3.53 -4.59
C ASP A 21 8.08 4.47 -5.77
N ILE A 22 7.23 5.48 -5.56
CA ILE A 22 7.01 6.57 -6.52
C ILE A 22 7.33 7.91 -5.87
N ARG A 23 7.61 8.92 -6.69
CA ARG A 23 8.00 10.26 -6.22
C ARG A 23 6.96 10.80 -5.23
N SER A 24 7.41 11.26 -4.07
CA SER A 24 6.58 11.89 -3.03
C SER A 24 5.47 10.98 -2.50
N ALA A 25 5.72 9.67 -2.46
CA ALA A 25 4.77 8.70 -1.94
C ALA A 25 4.71 8.61 -0.41
N GLY A 26 5.75 9.09 0.30
CA GLY A 26 5.82 9.04 1.77
C GLY A 26 4.95 10.11 2.44
N THR A 27 4.68 9.95 3.73
CA THR A 27 3.82 10.87 4.49
C THR A 27 4.28 11.04 5.93
N ASP A 28 4.20 12.28 6.42
CA ASP A 28 4.40 12.64 7.83
C ASP A 28 3.07 12.62 8.63
N ALA A 29 1.95 12.29 7.99
CA ALA A 29 0.63 12.31 8.64
C ALA A 29 0.44 11.09 9.56
N ASN A 30 -0.47 11.21 10.54
CA ASN A 30 -0.75 10.08 11.42
C ASN A 30 -1.67 9.08 10.71
N VAL A 31 -1.11 7.93 10.32
CA VAL A 31 -1.83 6.84 9.66
C VAL A 31 -2.60 5.99 10.68
N TYR A 32 -3.81 5.57 10.31
CA TYR A 32 -4.64 4.65 11.09
C TYR A 32 -5.22 3.53 10.24
N VAL A 33 -5.64 2.47 10.93
CA VAL A 33 -6.42 1.37 10.37
C VAL A 33 -7.66 1.09 11.22
N ASP A 34 -8.72 0.59 10.59
CA ASP A 34 -9.83 -0.11 11.24
C ASP A 34 -10.01 -1.47 10.55
N ILE A 35 -9.67 -2.53 11.28
CA ILE A 35 -9.66 -3.90 10.79
C ILE A 35 -11.01 -4.52 11.17
N GLN A 36 -11.79 -4.89 10.15
CA GLN A 36 -13.16 -5.35 10.31
C GLN A 36 -13.29 -6.81 9.90
N GLY A 37 -13.62 -7.66 10.88
CA GLY A 37 -13.92 -9.07 10.67
C GLY A 37 -15.41 -9.37 10.84
N GLY A 38 -15.77 -10.64 10.61
CA GLY A 38 -17.17 -11.08 10.68
C GLY A 38 -17.80 -11.06 12.09
N LEU A 39 -16.99 -10.98 13.14
CA LEU A 39 -17.46 -10.98 14.54
C LEU A 39 -17.27 -9.64 15.24
N ALA A 40 -16.22 -8.91 14.90
CA ALA A 40 -15.86 -7.65 15.54
C ALA A 40 -15.00 -6.77 14.64
N ALA A 41 -14.72 -5.56 15.10
CA ALA A 41 -13.78 -4.62 14.48
C ALA A 41 -12.83 -4.05 15.55
N THR A 42 -11.65 -3.60 15.12
CA THR A 42 -10.71 -2.92 16.02
C THR A 42 -11.15 -1.50 16.34
N GLY A 43 -11.99 -0.90 15.48
CA GLY A 43 -12.14 0.55 15.44
C GLY A 43 -10.87 1.21 14.92
N LYS A 44 -10.85 2.55 14.93
CA LYS A 44 -9.72 3.34 14.45
C LYS A 44 -8.51 3.22 15.39
N VAL A 45 -7.46 2.55 14.92
CA VAL A 45 -6.18 2.38 15.61
C VAL A 45 -5.10 3.13 14.83
N PHE A 46 -4.48 4.13 15.45
CA PHE A 46 -3.33 4.82 14.87
C PHE A 46 -2.09 3.93 14.92
N LEU A 47 -1.43 3.78 13.78
CA LEU A 47 -0.23 2.96 13.64
C LEU A 47 0.97 3.73 14.18
N LYS A 48 1.62 3.16 15.20
CA LYS A 48 2.82 3.71 15.82
C LYS A 48 3.77 2.55 16.14
N ASN A 49 5.04 2.70 15.82
CA ASN A 49 6.08 1.79 16.28
C ASN A 49 7.26 2.59 16.86
N ALA A 50 8.38 1.92 17.15
CA ALA A 50 9.56 2.57 17.73
C ALA A 50 10.32 3.48 16.74
N ASN A 51 10.11 3.31 15.43
CA ASN A 51 10.65 4.16 14.40
C ASN A 51 9.75 5.41 14.24
N PRO A 52 10.26 6.62 14.54
CA PRO A 52 9.46 7.83 14.35
C PRO A 52 9.25 8.18 12.86
N ASP A 53 10.07 7.62 11.96
CA ASP A 53 10.10 7.94 10.53
C ASP A 53 9.54 6.75 9.72
N CYS A 54 8.23 6.53 9.88
CA CYS A 54 7.49 5.46 9.19
C CYS A 54 6.79 5.99 7.93
N PHE A 55 6.34 5.06 7.09
CA PHE A 55 5.56 5.34 5.88
C PHE A 55 6.34 6.06 4.78
N GLU A 56 7.66 5.96 4.83
CA GLU A 56 8.55 6.55 3.85
C GLU A 56 8.46 5.91 2.47
N ARG A 57 8.83 6.67 1.43
CA ARG A 57 8.76 6.17 0.05
C ARG A 57 9.54 4.85 -0.10
N GLY A 58 8.87 3.82 -0.60
CA GLY A 58 9.49 2.54 -0.93
C GLY A 58 9.85 1.68 0.30
N THR A 59 9.44 2.06 1.50
CA THR A 59 9.65 1.27 2.72
C THR A 59 8.51 0.29 2.96
N THR A 60 8.76 -0.65 3.87
CA THR A 60 7.74 -1.50 4.47
C THR A 60 7.90 -1.39 5.98
N ASP A 61 6.85 -0.91 6.65
CA ASP A 61 6.84 -0.65 8.07
C ASP A 61 5.93 -1.64 8.80
N GLU A 62 6.38 -2.11 9.96
CA GLU A 62 5.70 -3.14 10.74
C GLU A 62 5.07 -2.57 12.01
N PHE A 63 3.85 -3.02 12.30
CA PHE A 63 3.07 -2.62 13.46
C PHE A 63 2.37 -3.82 14.10
N GLU A 64 2.10 -3.72 15.40
CA GLU A 64 1.25 -4.66 16.12
C GLU A 64 -0.09 -3.97 16.45
N VAL A 65 -1.20 -4.56 16.01
CA VAL A 65 -2.55 -4.09 16.33
C VAL A 65 -3.25 -5.14 17.19
N LYS A 66 -3.82 -4.71 18.31
CA LYS A 66 -4.55 -5.58 19.24
C LYS A 66 -6.05 -5.35 19.13
N ALA A 67 -6.81 -6.40 18.86
CA ALA A 67 -8.26 -6.40 18.96
C ALA A 67 -8.69 -6.85 20.36
N ALA A 68 -9.73 -6.24 20.92
CA ALA A 68 -10.26 -6.56 22.24
C ALA A 68 -11.01 -7.91 22.32
N GLY A 69 -11.16 -8.58 21.19
CA GLY A 69 -11.89 -9.83 21.01
C GLY A 69 -11.51 -10.48 19.68
N GLU A 70 -12.09 -11.65 19.42
CA GLU A 70 -11.91 -12.34 18.14
C GLU A 70 -12.58 -11.57 17.00
N LEU A 71 -11.81 -11.20 15.98
CA LEU A 71 -12.37 -10.52 14.80
C LEU A 71 -13.14 -11.49 13.90
N GLY A 72 -12.79 -12.77 13.92
CA GLY A 72 -13.22 -13.75 12.92
C GLY A 72 -12.57 -13.48 11.55
N PRO A 73 -13.10 -14.09 10.46
CA PRO A 73 -12.56 -13.87 9.12
C PRO A 73 -12.59 -12.38 8.75
N LEU A 74 -11.45 -11.82 8.36
CA LEU A 74 -11.37 -10.42 7.93
C LEU A 74 -12.23 -10.22 6.67
N GLN A 75 -13.00 -9.14 6.65
CA GLN A 75 -13.92 -8.80 5.56
C GLN A 75 -13.55 -7.48 4.89
N GLN A 76 -13.00 -6.56 5.66
CA GLN A 76 -12.73 -5.20 5.23
C GLN A 76 -11.60 -4.56 6.07
N LEU A 77 -10.83 -3.70 5.43
CA LEU A 77 -9.87 -2.82 6.08
C LEU A 77 -10.20 -1.38 5.70
N VAL A 78 -10.35 -0.50 6.69
CA VAL A 78 -10.31 0.94 6.46
C VAL A 78 -8.92 1.43 6.79
N VAL A 79 -8.28 2.17 5.89
CA VAL A 79 -6.96 2.78 6.11
C VAL A 79 -7.04 4.25 5.73
N GLY A 80 -6.45 5.12 6.54
CA GLY A 80 -6.41 6.55 6.25
C GLY A 80 -5.38 7.29 7.07
N HIS A 81 -5.33 8.60 6.90
CA HIS A 81 -4.51 9.49 7.72
C HIS A 81 -5.31 10.74 8.12
N ASP A 82 -4.77 11.52 9.05
CA ASP A 82 -5.42 12.73 9.59
C ASP A 82 -5.10 14.03 8.81
N ASN A 83 -4.39 13.91 7.69
CA ASN A 83 -3.97 15.00 6.83
C ASN A 83 -3.12 16.10 7.53
N THR A 84 -2.41 15.73 8.59
CA THR A 84 -1.46 16.60 9.30
C THR A 84 -0.03 16.50 8.73
N GLY A 85 0.90 17.37 9.17
CA GLY A 85 2.30 17.36 8.72
C GLY A 85 2.55 18.18 7.45
N GLN A 86 3.80 18.19 6.99
CA GLN A 86 4.17 18.81 5.71
C GLN A 86 4.15 17.75 4.61
N GLY A 87 3.25 17.89 3.64
CA GLY A 87 3.08 16.86 2.60
C GLY A 87 2.33 15.63 3.10
N PRO A 88 1.07 15.77 3.54
CA PRO A 88 0.29 14.65 4.08
C PRO A 88 -0.08 13.58 3.04
N GLY A 89 0.07 13.88 1.75
CA GLY A 89 -0.28 12.99 0.65
C GLY A 89 0.56 11.72 0.68
N TRP A 90 -0.11 10.58 0.63
CA TRP A 90 0.52 9.28 0.77
C TRP A 90 0.12 8.38 -0.39
N HIS A 91 1.06 7.64 -0.98
CA HIS A 91 0.72 6.60 -1.95
C HIS A 91 0.94 5.22 -1.35
N LEU A 92 -0.16 4.61 -0.90
CA LEU A 92 -0.16 3.27 -0.32
C LEU A 92 -0.13 2.22 -1.44
N GLU A 93 0.87 1.31 -1.40
CA GLU A 93 0.91 0.16 -2.29
C GLU A 93 -0.05 -0.92 -1.79
N GLN A 94 0.15 -1.36 -0.55
CA GLN A 94 -0.50 -2.55 0.00
C GLN A 94 -0.37 -2.60 1.53
N ILE A 95 -1.32 -3.25 2.19
CA ILE A 95 -1.21 -3.68 3.59
C ILE A 95 -1.31 -5.21 3.66
N GLU A 96 -0.44 -5.84 4.44
CA GLU A 96 -0.52 -7.26 4.78
C GLU A 96 -0.86 -7.38 6.27
N ILE A 97 -1.84 -8.22 6.61
CA ILE A 97 -2.25 -8.46 8.00
C ILE A 97 -2.09 -9.95 8.28
N THR A 98 -1.31 -10.29 9.29
CA THR A 98 -1.13 -11.67 9.75
C THR A 98 -1.70 -11.82 11.16
N ASP A 99 -2.61 -12.75 11.34
CA ASP A 99 -3.03 -13.19 12.67
C ASP A 99 -1.91 -14.03 13.28
N THR A 100 -1.32 -13.53 14.37
CA THR A 100 -0.17 -14.16 15.01
C THR A 100 -0.51 -15.48 15.69
N LYS A 101 -1.79 -15.74 16.00
CA LYS A 101 -2.24 -17.00 16.60
C LYS A 101 -2.41 -18.10 15.56
N THR A 102 -3.04 -17.78 14.43
CA THR A 102 -3.38 -18.75 13.39
C THR A 102 -2.34 -18.84 12.28
N GLY A 103 -1.50 -17.81 12.13
CA GLY A 103 -0.57 -17.66 11.01
C GLY A 103 -1.25 -17.30 9.68
N GLN A 104 -2.56 -17.06 9.68
CA GLN A 104 -3.28 -16.66 8.47
C GLN A 104 -2.91 -15.23 8.09
N THR A 105 -2.54 -15.03 6.82
CA THR A 105 -2.26 -13.71 6.24
C THR A 105 -3.36 -13.30 5.27
N TRP A 106 -3.75 -12.04 5.33
CA TRP A 106 -4.63 -11.37 4.37
C TRP A 106 -3.88 -10.21 3.72
N TYR A 107 -4.15 -9.99 2.45
CA TYR A 107 -3.55 -8.93 1.65
C TYR A 107 -4.61 -7.93 1.23
N PHE A 108 -4.28 -6.64 1.36
CA PHE A 108 -5.14 -5.53 1.01
C PHE A 108 -4.39 -4.62 0.03
N GLU A 109 -4.59 -4.86 -1.26
CA GLU A 109 -3.99 -4.04 -2.31
C GLU A 109 -4.70 -2.68 -2.41
N CYS A 110 -3.92 -1.60 -2.53
CA CYS A 110 -4.44 -0.23 -2.64
C CYS A 110 -3.98 0.43 -3.95
N ASN A 111 -2.67 0.57 -4.15
CA ASN A 111 -2.05 1.27 -5.28
C ASN A 111 -2.70 2.63 -5.61
N GLN A 112 -3.04 3.43 -4.60
CA GLN A 112 -3.74 4.71 -4.78
C GLN A 112 -3.18 5.79 -3.86
N TRP A 113 -3.38 7.05 -4.29
CA TRP A 113 -3.09 8.25 -3.51
C TRP A 113 -4.17 8.46 -2.42
N LEU A 114 -3.75 8.46 -1.17
CA LEU A 114 -4.49 9.01 -0.05
C LEU A 114 -4.01 10.45 0.14
N ASP A 115 -4.66 11.40 -0.52
CA ASP A 115 -4.21 12.80 -0.59
C ASP A 115 -5.42 13.70 -0.89
N ALA A 116 -5.58 14.82 -0.17
CA ALA A 116 -6.67 15.78 -0.41
C ALA A 116 -6.50 16.62 -1.69
N ALA A 117 -5.27 16.69 -2.23
CA ALA A 117 -4.90 17.49 -3.40
C ALA A 117 -4.58 16.65 -4.66
N GLN A 118 -4.34 15.34 -4.51
CA GLN A 118 -4.00 14.43 -5.62
C GLN A 118 -5.01 13.28 -5.75
N GLY A 119 -4.92 12.52 -6.85
CA GLY A 119 -5.78 11.37 -7.10
C GLY A 119 -7.28 11.72 -7.14
N ASP A 120 -8.08 10.97 -6.42
CA ASP A 120 -9.53 11.18 -6.23
C ASP A 120 -9.87 12.14 -5.07
N ARG A 121 -8.85 12.74 -4.44
CA ARG A 121 -8.96 13.67 -3.31
C ARG A 121 -9.48 13.02 -2.01
N LEU A 122 -9.35 11.70 -1.89
CA LEU A 122 -9.74 10.97 -0.69
C LEU A 122 -8.50 10.62 0.15
N VAL A 123 -8.58 10.82 1.46
CA VAL A 123 -7.51 10.52 2.44
C VAL A 123 -7.75 9.22 3.23
N GLU A 124 -8.79 8.48 2.85
CA GLU A 124 -9.19 7.20 3.45
C GLU A 124 -9.55 6.21 2.32
N ARG A 125 -9.32 4.91 2.55
CA ARG A 125 -9.69 3.82 1.65
C ARG A 125 -10.34 2.69 2.40
N VAL A 126 -11.31 2.08 1.72
CA VAL A 126 -11.96 0.84 2.12
C VAL A 126 -11.48 -0.27 1.20
N LEU A 127 -10.74 -1.23 1.75
CA LEU A 127 -10.08 -2.31 1.03
C LEU A 127 -10.69 -3.65 1.40
N ARG A 128 -10.69 -4.59 0.45
CA ARG A 128 -11.16 -5.97 0.66
C ARG A 128 -9.95 -6.92 0.71
N PRO A 129 -10.01 -7.97 1.55
CA PRO A 129 -8.90 -8.90 1.68
C PRO A 129 -8.84 -9.89 0.51
N THR A 130 -7.63 -10.29 0.14
CA THR A 130 -7.34 -11.50 -0.63
C THR A 130 -6.46 -12.44 0.20
N LEU A 131 -6.57 -13.76 -0.05
CA LEU A 131 -5.73 -14.76 0.61
C LEU A 131 -4.44 -15.06 -0.16
N GLN A 132 -4.44 -14.77 -1.46
CA GLN A 132 -3.25 -14.89 -2.30
C GLN A 132 -2.55 -13.54 -2.32
N ASN A 133 -1.23 -13.57 -2.10
CA ASN A 133 -0.40 -12.37 -2.21
C ASN A 133 -0.50 -11.82 -3.64
N PRO A 134 -1.07 -10.61 -3.87
CA PRO A 134 -1.14 -9.96 -5.18
C PRO A 134 0.23 -9.82 -5.86
N ARG A 135 1.31 -9.81 -5.07
CA ARG A 135 2.69 -9.76 -5.57
C ARG A 135 3.20 -11.10 -6.09
N SER A 136 2.65 -12.22 -5.62
CA SER A 136 3.06 -13.56 -6.05
C SER A 136 2.73 -13.83 -7.52
N SER A 137 1.72 -13.13 -8.06
CA SER A 137 1.30 -13.19 -9.46
C SER A 137 1.89 -12.07 -10.32
N ARG A 138 2.90 -11.31 -9.85
CA ARG A 138 3.53 -10.28 -10.68
C ARG A 138 4.25 -10.91 -11.87
N THR A 139 3.60 -10.86 -13.02
CA THR A 139 4.21 -11.19 -14.31
C THR A 139 5.30 -10.17 -14.60
N VAL A 140 6.52 -10.64 -14.77
CA VAL A 140 7.64 -9.79 -15.21
C VAL A 140 7.48 -9.53 -16.69
N TYR A 141 7.30 -8.26 -17.05
CA TYR A 141 7.31 -7.80 -18.44
C TYR A 141 8.68 -7.23 -18.79
N TYR A 142 9.24 -7.66 -19.92
CA TYR A 142 10.40 -7.03 -20.52
C TYR A 142 9.93 -6.01 -21.55
N VAL A 143 10.13 -4.73 -21.25
CA VAL A 143 9.77 -3.61 -22.14
C VAL A 143 11.01 -3.17 -22.91
N CYS A 144 10.97 -3.27 -24.24
CA CYS A 144 11.97 -2.67 -25.13
C CYS A 144 11.34 -1.46 -25.81
N VAL A 145 11.92 -0.28 -25.60
CA VAL A 145 11.52 0.95 -26.30
C VAL A 145 12.58 1.24 -27.35
N LYS A 146 12.13 1.50 -28.58
CA LYS A 146 12.99 1.91 -29.70
C LYS A 146 12.48 3.21 -30.27
N THR A 147 13.38 4.14 -30.55
CA THR A 147 13.07 5.37 -31.28
C THR A 147 13.47 5.22 -32.75
N SER A 148 12.94 6.06 -33.64
CA SER A 148 13.36 6.03 -35.04
C SER A 148 14.72 6.70 -35.24
N ASN A 149 15.37 6.42 -36.36
CA ASN A 149 16.61 7.08 -36.78
C ASN A 149 16.39 8.40 -37.55
N MET A 150 15.15 8.89 -37.64
CA MET A 150 14.87 10.21 -38.23
C MET A 150 15.37 11.33 -37.33
N LEU A 151 15.73 12.47 -37.92
CA LEU A 151 16.09 13.68 -37.18
C LEU A 151 14.94 14.06 -36.23
N ASN A 152 15.27 14.32 -34.96
CA ASN A 152 14.34 14.69 -33.89
C ASN A 152 13.32 13.62 -33.47
N ALA A 153 13.62 12.33 -33.69
CA ALA A 153 12.76 11.23 -33.23
C ALA A 153 12.96 10.85 -31.75
N GLY A 154 13.84 11.55 -31.04
CA GLY A 154 14.06 11.40 -29.60
C GLY A 154 13.14 12.28 -28.75
N THR A 155 13.15 12.06 -27.44
CA THR A 155 12.42 12.89 -26.47
C THR A 155 13.17 13.05 -25.16
N ASP A 156 13.09 14.25 -24.59
CA ASP A 156 13.51 14.59 -23.23
C ASP A 156 12.34 14.52 -22.22
N ALA A 157 11.15 14.14 -22.69
CA ALA A 157 9.96 14.02 -21.86
C ALA A 157 10.07 12.82 -20.90
N ARG A 158 9.31 12.89 -19.80
CA ARG A 158 9.15 11.75 -18.88
C ARG A 158 8.23 10.70 -19.50
N VAL A 159 8.83 9.68 -20.09
CA VAL A 159 8.12 8.53 -20.67
C VAL A 159 7.64 7.58 -19.57
N TYR A 160 6.43 7.06 -19.70
CA TYR A 160 5.86 6.04 -18.81
C TYR A 160 5.13 4.96 -19.62
N ILE A 161 4.95 3.80 -19.00
CA ILE A 161 4.09 2.72 -19.47
C ILE A 161 2.97 2.47 -18.45
N ASP A 162 1.78 2.16 -18.93
CA ASP A 162 0.63 1.70 -18.13
C ASP A 162 0.16 0.37 -18.75
N ILE A 163 0.43 -0.74 -18.08
CA ILE A 163 0.11 -2.09 -18.54
C ILE A 163 -1.28 -2.44 -18.01
N LYS A 164 -2.21 -2.76 -18.92
CA LYS A 164 -3.59 -3.13 -18.59
C LYS A 164 -3.82 -4.60 -18.94
N GLY A 165 -4.34 -5.36 -17.98
CA GLY A 165 -4.71 -6.77 -18.13
C GLY A 165 -6.07 -7.05 -17.48
N GLU A 166 -6.54 -8.29 -17.59
CA GLU A 166 -7.84 -8.72 -17.03
C GLU A 166 -7.92 -8.55 -15.51
N ALA A 167 -6.78 -8.61 -14.83
CA ALA A 167 -6.67 -8.45 -13.38
C ALA A 167 -6.47 -6.99 -12.91
N GLY A 168 -6.44 -6.01 -13.82
CA GLY A 168 -6.27 -4.59 -13.48
C GLY A 168 -5.20 -3.87 -14.30
N ASN A 169 -4.64 -2.79 -13.75
CA ASN A 169 -3.59 -2.02 -14.40
C ASN A 169 -2.38 -1.81 -13.48
N SER A 170 -1.20 -1.58 -14.07
CA SER A 170 0.04 -1.35 -13.33
C SER A 170 0.18 0.06 -12.74
N GLY A 171 -0.74 0.97 -13.07
CA GLY A 171 -0.52 2.40 -12.96
C GLY A 171 0.61 2.88 -13.88
N ARG A 172 0.97 4.17 -13.76
CA ARG A 172 2.03 4.79 -14.56
C ARG A 172 3.41 4.36 -14.04
N LEU A 173 4.05 3.44 -14.75
CA LEU A 173 5.44 3.04 -14.52
C LEU A 173 6.35 3.93 -15.37
N PHE A 174 7.00 4.91 -14.74
CA PHE A 174 7.95 5.78 -15.45
C PHE A 174 9.21 5.01 -15.84
N LEU A 175 9.55 5.05 -17.12
CA LEU A 175 10.70 4.33 -17.66
C LEU A 175 11.97 5.10 -17.29
N LYS A 176 12.93 4.39 -16.66
CA LYS A 176 14.26 4.90 -16.34
C LYS A 176 15.28 3.90 -16.83
N ASN A 177 16.29 4.36 -17.59
CA ASN A 177 17.49 3.58 -17.89
C ASN A 177 18.67 4.17 -17.12
N ALA A 178 19.76 3.42 -16.99
CA ALA A 178 20.99 3.85 -16.32
C ALA A 178 21.73 5.00 -17.05
N SER A 179 21.29 5.36 -18.27
CA SER A 179 21.87 6.42 -19.09
C SER A 179 21.08 7.73 -18.97
N VAL A 180 21.78 8.85 -18.84
CA VAL A 180 21.19 10.19 -18.62
C VAL A 180 20.23 10.62 -19.75
N ASN A 181 20.35 10.03 -20.96
CA ASN A 181 19.49 10.28 -22.12
C ASN A 181 18.94 8.97 -22.71
N THR A 182 17.75 8.58 -22.25
CA THR A 182 17.18 7.22 -22.45
C THR A 182 16.33 7.04 -23.72
N PHE A 183 15.98 8.12 -24.42
CA PHE A 183 15.08 8.09 -25.58
C PHE A 183 15.60 8.98 -26.72
N GLU A 184 16.86 8.82 -27.11
CA GLU A 184 17.45 9.55 -28.25
C GLU A 184 17.13 8.87 -29.58
N SER A 185 17.19 9.62 -30.68
CA SER A 185 16.94 9.08 -32.03
C SER A 185 17.90 7.93 -32.35
N GLY A 186 17.38 6.77 -32.75
CA GLY A 186 18.16 5.60 -33.14
C GLY A 186 18.59 4.68 -31.99
N GLN A 187 18.00 4.82 -30.80
CA GLN A 187 18.16 3.91 -29.66
C GLN A 187 17.17 2.74 -29.70
#